data_AF-A0A2N2NWQ9-F1
#
_entry.id   AF-A0A2N2NWQ9-F1
#
_cell.length_a   1.000
_cell.length_b   1.000
_cell.length_c   1.000
_cell.angle_alpha   90.00
_cell.angle_beta   90.00
_cell.angle_gamma   90.00
#
_symmetry.space_group_name_H-M   'P 1'
#
loop_
_entity.id
_entity.type
_entity.pdbx_description
1 polymer ?
#
loop_
_entity_poly.entity_id
_entity_poly.type
_entity_poly.pdbx_seq_one_letter_code
_entity_poly.pdbx_strand_id
1 'polypeptide(L)'
;MQGGFHKFISTLIIFSIFFIIPPIDIFAQTDEMDNNLSFVVNSQKTFYGFNAGSINKELRFRFKQQNRQNFLYIDLFENNQFYTIGAYNSKGIFILIQDHPGSQQKNRLSPSEFENHFSELLFGASTIPDLNSEEYSMNKWIIPNSNLIFADKFGNTVIIYSDNTHFQLYDNELPYLAVTYRYPYDEFNNNLNNEEQDKFHTQLMDELNKTDENFSVEFGLKILTEFQPTNDTLTSILISPNDNQVFVSLDKNANEVWRFDIYGGTVETHSGFDQNHKANIPKLGITSSDLKILNFSNEGLTRGIIAISIAILLIIIISIVVYFPKNIKIQQEEII
;
A
#
# COMPACT_ATOMS: atom_id res chain seq x y z
N MET A 1 -23.47 -5.57 -53.63
CA MET A 1 -22.79 -6.64 -52.86
C MET A 1 -21.49 -6.17 -52.17
N GLN A 2 -21.41 -4.93 -51.67
CA GLN A 2 -20.18 -4.39 -51.02
C GLN A 2 -20.28 -4.24 -49.49
N GLY A 3 -21.46 -4.39 -48.88
CA GLY A 3 -21.66 -4.18 -47.43
C GLY A 3 -21.29 -5.37 -46.53
N GLY A 4 -21.20 -6.59 -47.08
CA GLY A 4 -20.94 -7.81 -46.28
C GLY A 4 -19.46 -8.01 -45.93
N PHE A 5 -18.55 -7.61 -46.83
CA PHE A 5 -17.13 -7.87 -46.67
C PHE A 5 -16.47 -6.98 -45.61
N HIS A 6 -16.89 -5.71 -45.51
CA HIS A 6 -16.41 -4.80 -44.46
C HIS A 6 -16.86 -5.21 -43.05
N LYS A 7 -18.09 -5.72 -42.90
CA LYS A 7 -18.54 -6.28 -41.61
C LYS A 7 -17.73 -7.50 -41.23
N PHE A 8 -17.44 -8.39 -42.19
CA PHE A 8 -16.66 -9.60 -41.92
C PHE A 8 -15.21 -9.28 -41.49
N ILE A 9 -14.54 -8.34 -42.16
CA ILE A 9 -13.17 -7.91 -41.80
C ILE A 9 -13.15 -7.20 -40.44
N SER A 10 -14.13 -6.34 -40.14
CA SER A 10 -14.20 -5.66 -38.85
C SER A 10 -14.41 -6.64 -37.69
N THR A 11 -15.24 -7.67 -37.87
CA THR A 11 -15.44 -8.70 -36.84
C THR A 11 -14.18 -9.53 -36.64
N LEU A 12 -13.45 -9.85 -37.73
CA LEU A 12 -12.21 -10.63 -37.66
C LEU A 12 -11.09 -9.86 -36.93
N ILE A 13 -10.97 -8.54 -37.17
CA ILE A 13 -9.97 -7.69 -36.51
C ILE A 13 -10.29 -7.57 -35.01
N ILE A 14 -11.55 -7.43 -34.62
CA ILE A 14 -11.96 -7.40 -33.20
C ILE A 14 -11.66 -8.75 -32.53
N PHE A 15 -11.93 -9.87 -33.21
CA PHE A 15 -11.60 -11.20 -32.68
C PHE A 15 -10.08 -11.40 -32.52
N SER A 16 -9.28 -10.93 -33.49
CA SER A 16 -7.82 -11.00 -33.40
C SER A 16 -7.25 -10.13 -32.27
N ILE A 17 -7.84 -8.96 -31.99
CA ILE A 17 -7.42 -8.12 -30.86
C ILE A 17 -7.69 -8.82 -29.52
N PHE A 18 -8.78 -9.58 -29.40
CA PHE A 18 -9.06 -10.40 -28.20
C PHE A 18 -8.11 -11.59 -28.02
N PHE A 19 -7.45 -12.07 -29.09
CA PHE A 19 -6.49 -13.19 -29.02
C PHE A 19 -5.02 -12.74 -28.95
N ILE A 20 -4.72 -11.45 -29.13
CA ILE A 20 -3.35 -10.89 -29.06
C ILE A 20 -3.08 -10.24 -27.70
N ILE A 21 -4.10 -9.97 -26.89
CA ILE A 21 -3.90 -9.64 -25.49
C ILE A 21 -3.60 -10.97 -24.78
N PRO A 22 -2.36 -11.22 -24.32
CA PRO A 22 -2.11 -12.40 -23.50
C PRO A 22 -3.08 -12.34 -22.31
N PRO A 23 -3.62 -13.47 -21.84
CA PRO A 23 -4.31 -13.48 -20.56
C PRO A 23 -3.40 -12.78 -19.55
N ILE A 24 -3.95 -11.83 -18.80
CA ILE A 24 -3.39 -11.44 -17.51
C ILE A 24 -3.84 -12.60 -16.60
N ASP A 25 -3.25 -13.78 -16.66
CA ASP A 25 -2.06 -14.18 -15.93
C ASP A 25 -1.99 -13.60 -14.50
N ILE A 26 -3.16 -13.55 -13.84
CA ILE A 26 -3.31 -13.43 -12.38
C ILE A 26 -2.84 -14.77 -11.78
N PHE A 27 -1.53 -14.95 -11.65
CA PHE A 27 -0.96 -16.29 -11.53
C PHE A 27 -0.82 -16.88 -10.13
N ALA A 28 -1.03 -16.10 -9.05
CA ALA A 28 -0.61 -16.52 -7.71
C ALA A 28 -1.60 -16.22 -6.58
N GLN A 29 -2.85 -15.81 -6.86
CA GLN A 29 -3.82 -15.54 -5.80
C GLN A 29 -4.34 -16.85 -5.18
N THR A 30 -4.50 -16.88 -3.86
CA THR A 30 -5.10 -18.01 -3.14
C THR A 30 -6.45 -17.60 -2.55
N ASP A 31 -7.39 -18.53 -2.39
CA ASP A 31 -8.71 -18.26 -1.79
C ASP A 31 -8.64 -18.04 -0.27
N GLU A 32 -7.44 -18.13 0.32
CA GLU A 32 -7.21 -18.18 1.74
C GLU A 32 -7.05 -16.77 2.32
N MET A 33 -7.93 -16.42 3.25
CA MET A 33 -8.25 -15.04 3.65
C MET A 33 -7.14 -14.22 4.33
N ASP A 34 -5.93 -14.73 4.53
CA ASP A 34 -4.93 -14.07 5.41
C ASP A 34 -3.49 -14.07 4.86
N ASN A 35 -3.28 -14.15 3.53
CA ASN A 35 -1.91 -14.16 3.01
C ASN A 35 -1.29 -12.75 2.89
N ASN A 36 -0.74 -12.25 4.00
CA ASN A 36 0.14 -11.07 3.98
C ASN A 36 1.54 -11.49 3.56
N LEU A 37 1.96 -11.07 2.37
CA LEU A 37 3.34 -11.18 1.88
C LEU A 37 4.17 -10.00 2.40
N SER A 38 5.39 -10.27 2.85
CA SER A 38 6.46 -9.30 2.95
C SER A 38 7.72 -9.82 2.27
N PHE A 39 8.57 -8.90 1.82
CA PHE A 39 9.89 -9.23 1.29
C PHE A 39 10.89 -8.09 1.52
N VAL A 40 12.15 -8.47 1.49
CA VAL A 40 13.31 -7.58 1.37
C VAL A 40 14.11 -8.01 0.15
N VAL A 41 14.47 -7.06 -0.70
CA VAL A 41 15.32 -7.32 -1.88
C VAL A 41 16.49 -6.36 -1.87
N ASN A 42 17.69 -6.93 -1.88
CA ASN A 42 18.98 -6.27 -2.03
C ASN A 42 19.47 -6.46 -3.47
N SER A 43 19.21 -5.46 -4.30
CA SER A 43 19.67 -5.39 -5.69
C SER A 43 20.71 -4.25 -5.82
N GLN A 44 20.67 -3.46 -6.89
CA GLN A 44 21.44 -2.19 -6.94
C GLN A 44 21.04 -1.21 -5.84
N LYS A 45 19.79 -1.31 -5.37
CA LYS A 45 19.24 -0.63 -4.21
C LYS A 45 18.52 -1.65 -3.35
N THR A 46 18.32 -1.31 -2.08
CA THR A 46 17.47 -2.11 -1.19
C THR A 46 16.02 -1.70 -1.39
N PHE A 47 15.11 -2.67 -1.34
CA PHE A 47 13.67 -2.46 -1.36
C PHE A 47 13.00 -3.32 -0.29
N TYR A 48 11.96 -2.77 0.35
CA TYR A 48 11.10 -3.53 1.27
C TYR A 48 9.67 -3.48 0.77
N GLY A 49 9.05 -4.64 0.62
CA GLY A 49 7.66 -4.75 0.20
C GLY A 49 6.84 -5.46 1.26
N PHE A 50 5.61 -5.01 1.49
CA PHE A 50 4.66 -5.79 2.26
C PHE A 50 3.21 -5.45 1.92
N ASN A 51 2.33 -6.43 2.10
CA ASN A 51 0.88 -6.28 2.07
C ASN A 51 0.35 -6.16 3.50
N ALA A 52 -0.58 -5.24 3.71
CA ALA A 52 -1.27 -5.07 4.98
C ALA A 52 -2.66 -4.45 4.80
N GLY A 53 -3.48 -4.51 5.85
CA GLY A 53 -4.86 -4.06 5.82
C GLY A 53 -5.81 -5.18 5.37
N SER A 54 -7.00 -4.81 4.90
CA SER A 54 -7.98 -5.65 4.20
C SER A 54 -9.23 -4.81 3.93
N ILE A 55 -10.25 -5.38 3.30
CA ILE A 55 -11.58 -4.77 3.16
C ILE A 55 -12.13 -4.24 4.51
N ASN A 56 -11.77 -4.89 5.63
CA ASN A 56 -12.27 -4.55 6.97
C ASN A 56 -11.22 -3.89 7.87
N LYS A 57 -9.97 -3.72 7.41
CA LYS A 57 -8.88 -3.14 8.20
C LYS A 57 -8.20 -2.02 7.42
N GLU A 58 -8.39 -0.79 7.90
CA GLU A 58 -7.82 0.40 7.29
C GLU A 58 -6.37 0.61 7.72
N LEU A 59 -5.54 1.14 6.81
CA LEU A 59 -4.19 1.59 7.15
C LEU A 59 -4.16 3.11 7.31
N ARG A 60 -3.30 3.58 8.21
CA ARG A 60 -2.99 4.99 8.40
C ARG A 60 -1.48 5.21 8.39
N PHE A 61 -1.04 6.10 7.50
CA PHE A 61 0.33 6.52 7.33
C PHE A 61 0.56 7.80 8.14
N ARG A 62 1.18 7.69 9.31
CA ARG A 62 1.39 8.80 10.24
C ARG A 62 2.80 9.34 10.12
N PHE A 63 2.91 10.61 9.71
CA PHE A 63 4.19 11.29 9.60
C PHE A 63 4.54 12.06 10.88
N LYS A 64 5.79 11.94 11.32
CA LYS A 64 6.31 12.67 12.49
C LYS A 64 7.71 13.18 12.18
N GLN A 65 8.01 14.39 12.63
CA GLN A 65 9.36 14.93 12.63
C GLN A 65 9.83 15.08 14.08
N GLN A 66 11.00 14.51 14.40
CA GLN A 66 11.59 14.56 15.74
C GLN A 66 13.12 14.54 15.62
N ASN A 67 13.82 15.39 16.37
CA ASN A 67 15.30 15.44 16.37
C ASN A 67 15.93 15.56 14.97
N ARG A 68 15.32 16.35 14.08
CA ARG A 68 15.72 16.51 12.65
C ARG A 68 15.66 15.22 11.83
N GLN A 69 14.97 14.20 12.32
CA GLN A 69 14.67 12.98 11.59
C GLN A 69 13.18 12.95 11.27
N ASN A 70 12.86 12.37 10.12
CA ASN A 70 11.48 12.18 9.68
C ASN A 70 11.12 10.70 9.81
N PHE A 71 9.90 10.44 10.21
CA PHE A 71 9.38 9.12 10.48
C PHE A 71 8.05 8.95 9.77
N LEU A 72 7.87 7.81 9.11
CA LEU A 72 6.59 7.32 8.66
C LEU A 72 6.24 6.09 9.49
N TYR A 73 5.13 6.17 10.23
CA TYR A 73 4.55 5.03 10.92
C TYR A 73 3.40 4.47 10.07
N ILE A 74 3.30 3.15 9.99
CA ILE A 74 2.19 2.43 9.38
C ILE A 74 1.34 1.84 10.50
N ASP A 75 0.15 2.42 10.68
CA ASP A 75 -0.81 1.99 11.68
C ASP A 75 -1.94 1.18 11.02
N LEU A 76 -2.31 0.05 11.63
CA LEU A 76 -3.45 -0.79 11.26
C LEU A 76 -4.63 -0.47 12.18
N PHE A 77 -5.80 -0.19 11.60
CA PHE A 77 -7.04 -0.04 12.33
C PHE A 77 -7.74 -1.39 12.52
N GLU A 78 -7.90 -1.80 13.77
CA GLU A 78 -8.55 -3.06 14.13
C GLU A 78 -9.26 -2.89 15.48
N ASN A 79 -10.49 -3.39 15.61
CA ASN A 79 -11.28 -3.31 16.85
C ASN A 79 -11.36 -1.90 17.46
N ASN A 80 -11.71 -0.92 16.62
CA ASN A 80 -11.91 0.49 16.98
C ASN A 80 -10.66 1.22 17.52
N GLN A 81 -9.46 0.73 17.23
CA GLN A 81 -8.21 1.39 17.60
C GLN A 81 -7.11 1.17 16.57
N PHE A 82 -6.10 2.04 16.62
CA PHE A 82 -4.91 1.94 15.78
C PHE A 82 -3.77 1.24 16.51
N TYR A 83 -3.12 0.31 15.81
CA TYR A 83 -1.90 -0.37 16.24
C TYR A 83 -0.79 -0.11 15.23
N THR A 84 0.42 0.21 15.67
CA THR A 84 1.54 0.41 14.74
C THR A 84 2.12 -0.95 14.38
N ILE A 85 2.08 -1.29 13.09
CA ILE A 85 2.64 -2.54 12.55
C ILE A 85 4.00 -2.33 11.92
N GLY A 86 4.37 -1.10 11.58
CA GLY A 86 5.69 -0.81 11.03
C GLY A 86 6.06 0.65 11.08
N ALA A 87 7.34 0.92 10.88
CA ALA A 87 7.88 2.27 10.82
C ALA A 87 9.11 2.33 9.91
N TYR A 88 9.27 3.48 9.27
CA TYR A 88 10.41 3.82 8.44
C TYR A 88 10.93 5.20 8.83
N ASN A 89 12.25 5.37 8.96
CA ASN A 89 12.86 6.66 9.26
C ASN A 89 13.73 7.18 8.10
N SER A 90 13.99 8.49 8.10
CA SER A 90 14.78 9.15 7.06
C SER A 90 16.27 8.75 7.03
N LYS A 91 16.73 7.95 8.00
CA LYS A 91 18.08 7.38 7.96
C LYS A 91 18.13 6.09 7.13
N GLY A 92 16.98 5.49 6.85
CA GLY A 92 16.84 4.25 6.10
C GLY A 92 16.56 3.02 6.96
N ILE A 93 16.20 3.19 8.24
CA ILE A 93 15.82 2.07 9.12
C ILE A 93 14.35 1.74 8.91
N PHE A 94 14.07 0.47 8.67
CA PHE A 94 12.73 -0.09 8.56
C PHE A 94 12.49 -1.14 9.65
N ILE A 95 11.29 -1.11 10.22
CA ILE A 95 10.80 -2.07 11.20
C ILE A 95 9.40 -2.53 10.76
N LEU A 96 9.17 -3.83 10.74
CA LEU A 96 7.86 -4.44 10.49
C LEU A 96 7.56 -5.53 11.52
N ILE A 97 6.36 -5.52 12.07
CA ILE A 97 5.74 -6.62 12.80
C ILE A 97 4.76 -7.29 11.85
N GLN A 98 5.09 -8.47 11.37
CA GLN A 98 4.22 -9.27 10.52
C GLN A 98 3.61 -10.42 11.32
N ASP A 99 2.30 -10.56 11.20
CA ASP A 99 1.58 -11.68 11.79
C ASP A 99 1.90 -13.00 11.10
N HIS A 100 1.83 -14.08 11.86
CA HIS A 100 1.73 -15.45 11.37
C HIS A 100 0.67 -16.24 12.18
N PRO A 101 0.34 -17.51 11.83
CA PRO A 101 -0.58 -18.33 12.60
C PRO A 101 -0.28 -18.32 14.10
N GLY A 102 -1.30 -18.01 14.89
CA GLY A 102 -1.18 -17.86 16.34
C GLY A 102 -1.00 -16.42 16.84
N SER A 103 -0.86 -15.43 15.95
CA SER A 103 -0.84 -14.00 16.30
C SER A 103 -2.07 -13.61 17.12
N GLN A 104 -1.87 -12.86 18.22
CA GLN A 104 -2.94 -12.46 19.13
C GLN A 104 -2.99 -10.94 19.25
N GLN A 105 -4.19 -10.38 19.26
CA GLN A 105 -4.41 -8.94 19.41
C GLN A 105 -3.72 -8.35 20.65
N LYS A 106 -3.63 -9.10 21.75
CA LYS A 106 -2.99 -8.66 22.99
C LYS A 106 -1.49 -8.33 22.83
N ASN A 107 -0.86 -8.84 21.76
CA ASN A 107 0.56 -8.60 21.45
C ASN A 107 0.75 -7.38 20.52
N ARG A 108 -0.34 -6.74 20.08
CA ARG A 108 -0.27 -5.52 19.27
C ARG A 108 0.21 -4.35 20.11
N LEU A 109 1.01 -3.49 19.49
CA LEU A 109 1.50 -2.28 20.12
C LEU A 109 0.68 -1.07 19.66
N SER A 110 0.17 -0.29 20.61
CA SER A 110 -0.33 1.05 20.31
C SER A 110 0.81 1.94 19.78
N PRO A 111 0.49 3.07 19.11
CA PRO A 111 1.49 4.00 18.61
C PRO A 111 2.57 4.40 19.63
N SER A 112 2.19 4.67 20.87
CA SER A 112 3.14 5.02 21.93
C SER A 112 3.98 3.84 22.41
N GLU A 113 3.38 2.65 22.49
CA GLU A 113 4.10 1.44 22.90
C GLU A 113 5.13 1.05 21.84
N PHE A 114 4.77 1.11 20.55
CA PHE A 114 5.71 0.84 19.45
C PHE A 114 6.90 1.80 19.46
N GLU A 115 6.66 3.10 19.61
CA GLU A 115 7.72 4.11 19.65
C GLU A 115 8.67 3.89 20.84
N ASN A 116 8.14 3.51 22.01
CA ASN A 116 8.95 3.22 23.19
C ASN A 116 9.72 1.90 23.04
N HIS A 117 9.08 0.86 22.51
CA HIS A 117 9.64 -0.48 22.37
C HIS A 117 10.83 -0.50 21.39
N PHE A 118 10.74 0.27 20.30
CA PHE A 118 11.78 0.36 19.28
C PHE A 118 12.58 1.67 19.31
N SER A 119 12.58 2.40 20.42
CA SER A 119 13.15 3.76 20.49
C SER A 119 14.62 3.82 20.09
N GLU A 120 15.40 2.81 20.43
CA GLU A 120 16.83 2.74 20.12
C GLU A 120 17.09 2.63 18.61
N LEU A 121 16.35 1.74 17.93
CA LEU A 121 16.45 1.55 16.48
C LEU A 121 15.88 2.76 15.72
N LEU A 122 14.72 3.25 16.14
CA LEU A 122 14.05 4.36 15.48
C LEU A 122 14.85 5.65 15.60
N PHE A 123 15.33 6.00 16.80
CA PHE A 123 15.89 7.34 17.05
C PHE A 123 17.42 7.36 17.06
N GLY A 124 18.07 6.26 17.48
CA GLY A 124 19.52 6.19 17.70
C GLY A 124 20.30 5.60 16.53
N ALA A 125 19.78 4.54 15.91
CA ALA A 125 20.51 3.78 14.91
C ALA A 125 20.63 4.51 13.55
N SER A 126 21.68 4.16 12.80
CA SER A 126 21.85 4.53 11.38
C SER A 126 22.04 3.31 10.48
N THR A 127 22.18 2.14 11.08
CA THR A 127 22.29 0.80 10.50
C THR A 127 21.70 -0.19 11.51
N ILE A 128 21.27 -1.37 11.08
CA ILE A 128 20.82 -2.42 12.01
C ILE A 128 22.02 -2.84 12.87
N PRO A 129 21.94 -2.76 14.22
CA PRO A 129 23.02 -3.22 15.08
C PRO A 129 23.16 -4.74 15.00
N ASP A 130 24.34 -5.26 15.38
CA ASP A 130 24.52 -6.69 15.56
C ASP A 130 23.74 -7.13 16.81
N LEU A 131 22.61 -7.81 16.57
CA LEU A 131 21.73 -8.23 17.63
C LEU A 131 22.23 -9.46 18.38
N ASN A 132 23.21 -10.20 17.84
CA ASN A 132 23.84 -11.33 18.53
C ASN A 132 24.85 -10.89 19.61
N SER A 133 25.16 -9.59 19.68
CA SER A 133 26.12 -9.07 20.64
C SER A 133 25.53 -8.97 22.07
N GLU A 134 26.38 -9.17 23.09
CA GLU A 134 25.99 -9.06 24.50
C GLU A 134 25.45 -7.67 24.89
N GLU A 135 25.73 -6.65 24.07
CA GLU A 135 25.31 -5.25 24.26
C GLU A 135 23.79 -5.05 24.02
N TYR A 136 23.18 -5.88 23.18
CA TYR A 136 21.76 -5.79 22.86
C TYR A 136 20.99 -6.97 23.46
N SER A 137 20.24 -6.71 24.55
CA SER A 137 19.31 -7.70 25.10
C SER A 137 18.13 -7.91 24.13
N MET A 138 18.28 -8.86 23.22
CA MET A 138 17.30 -9.21 22.17
C MET A 138 15.88 -9.44 22.71
N ASN A 139 15.79 -9.99 23.93
CA ASN A 139 14.52 -10.25 24.62
C ASN A 139 13.62 -9.02 24.71
N LYS A 140 14.19 -7.81 24.69
CA LYS A 140 13.43 -6.58 24.80
C LYS A 140 12.58 -6.27 23.57
N TRP A 141 12.93 -6.80 22.39
CA TRP A 141 12.21 -6.50 21.14
C TRP A 141 11.20 -7.55 20.73
N ILE A 142 11.27 -8.75 21.31
CA ILE A 142 10.45 -9.90 20.93
C ILE A 142 8.96 -9.58 21.09
N ILE A 143 8.20 -9.85 20.04
CA ILE A 143 6.74 -9.83 20.05
C ILE A 143 6.27 -11.27 19.81
N PRO A 144 5.54 -11.90 20.76
CA PRO A 144 5.16 -13.30 20.63
C PRO A 144 4.22 -13.56 19.44
N ASN A 145 4.42 -14.69 18.76
CA ASN A 145 3.72 -15.08 17.53
C ASN A 145 3.81 -13.99 16.44
N SER A 146 5.03 -13.55 16.12
CA SER A 146 5.25 -12.63 15.02
C SER A 146 6.57 -12.88 14.31
N ASN A 147 6.65 -12.41 13.07
CA ASN A 147 7.91 -12.17 12.38
C ASN A 147 8.23 -10.68 12.54
N LEU A 148 9.32 -10.37 13.26
CA LEU A 148 9.87 -9.04 13.32
C LEU A 148 10.95 -8.91 12.25
N ILE A 149 10.82 -7.92 11.38
CA ILE A 149 11.77 -7.64 10.32
C ILE A 149 12.41 -6.28 10.60
N PHE A 150 13.72 -6.28 10.77
CA PHE A 150 14.52 -5.07 10.81
C PHE A 150 15.39 -5.02 9.57
N ALA A 151 15.41 -3.88 8.89
CA ALA A 151 16.27 -3.71 7.74
C ALA A 151 16.80 -2.28 7.60
N ASP A 152 17.95 -2.14 6.96
CA ASP A 152 18.51 -0.84 6.61
C ASP A 152 18.87 -0.68 5.13
N LYS A 153 19.04 0.57 4.71
CA LYS A 153 19.35 0.96 3.32
C LYS A 153 20.65 0.39 2.74
N PHE A 154 21.49 -0.24 3.57
CA PHE A 154 22.73 -0.89 3.16
C PHE A 154 22.52 -2.38 2.91
N GLY A 155 21.31 -2.88 3.12
CA GLY A 155 20.91 -4.26 2.89
C GLY A 155 21.02 -5.15 4.12
N ASN A 156 21.48 -4.64 5.27
CA ASN A 156 21.50 -5.42 6.50
C ASN A 156 20.07 -5.70 6.91
N THR A 157 19.73 -6.99 7.04
CA THR A 157 18.40 -7.46 7.39
C THR A 157 18.49 -8.51 8.48
N VAL A 158 17.71 -8.31 9.53
CA VAL A 158 17.61 -9.24 10.66
C VAL A 158 16.15 -9.59 10.87
N ILE A 159 15.89 -10.89 11.05
CA ILE A 159 14.56 -11.39 11.37
C ILE A 159 14.57 -12.06 12.74
N ILE A 160 13.60 -11.66 13.56
CA ILE A 160 13.25 -12.41 14.77
C ILE A 160 11.94 -13.12 14.49
N TYR A 161 12.02 -14.43 14.32
CA TYR A 161 10.84 -15.29 14.37
C TYR A 161 10.56 -15.62 15.83
N SER A 162 9.32 -15.46 16.27
CA SER A 162 8.92 -15.83 17.63
C SER A 162 7.58 -16.54 17.61
N ASP A 163 7.54 -17.74 18.20
CA ASP A 163 6.29 -18.38 18.60
C ASP A 163 5.96 -18.02 20.07
N ASN A 164 4.98 -18.71 20.68
CA ASN A 164 4.58 -18.48 22.07
C ASN A 164 5.63 -18.85 23.13
N THR A 165 6.61 -19.67 22.77
CA THR A 165 7.51 -20.39 23.68
C THR A 165 8.98 -20.20 23.36
N HIS A 166 9.31 -19.91 22.10
CA HIS A 166 10.67 -19.79 21.61
C HIS A 166 10.76 -18.64 20.61
N PHE A 167 11.98 -18.15 20.44
CA PHE A 167 12.32 -17.21 19.38
C PHE A 167 13.64 -17.62 18.75
N GLN A 168 13.82 -17.25 17.48
CA GLN A 168 15.01 -17.49 16.70
C GLN A 168 15.38 -16.21 15.96
N LEU A 169 16.67 -15.88 15.96
CA LEU A 169 17.22 -14.80 15.17
C LEU A 169 17.82 -15.37 13.89
N TYR A 170 17.60 -14.67 12.78
CA TYR A 170 18.21 -14.95 11.51
C TYR A 170 18.82 -13.67 10.96
N ASP A 171 20.14 -13.70 10.79
CA ASP A 171 20.84 -12.72 9.96
C ASP A 171 20.71 -13.17 8.51
N ASN A 172 20.19 -12.31 7.64
CA ASN A 172 20.02 -12.68 6.24
C ASN A 172 21.20 -12.19 5.41
N GLU A 173 22.01 -13.12 4.92
CA GLU A 173 23.09 -12.84 3.95
C GLU A 173 22.62 -12.95 2.49
N LEU A 174 21.35 -13.34 2.25
CA LEU A 174 20.81 -13.53 0.92
C LEU A 174 20.45 -12.19 0.24
N PRO A 175 20.53 -12.13 -1.11
CA PRO A 175 20.14 -10.94 -1.87
C PRO A 175 18.63 -10.67 -1.82
N TYR A 176 17.82 -11.64 -1.38
CA TYR A 176 16.40 -11.43 -1.16
C TYR A 176 15.91 -12.29 0.00
N LEU A 177 14.73 -11.93 0.48
CA LEU A 177 14.04 -12.56 1.59
C LEU A 177 12.54 -12.36 1.39
N ALA A 178 11.75 -13.40 1.66
CA ALA A 178 10.30 -13.28 1.70
C ALA A 178 9.74 -14.00 2.92
N VAL A 179 8.67 -13.46 3.48
CA VAL A 179 7.91 -14.04 4.58
C VAL A 179 6.44 -13.90 4.25
N THR A 180 5.66 -14.93 4.51
CA THR A 180 4.21 -14.88 4.35
C THR A 180 3.55 -15.14 5.69
N TYR A 181 2.25 -14.87 5.80
CA TYR A 181 1.51 -15.27 6.99
C TYR A 181 1.63 -16.78 7.21
N ARG A 182 1.31 -17.59 6.19
CA ARG A 182 1.25 -19.06 6.29
C ARG A 182 2.60 -19.73 6.45
N TYR A 183 3.60 -19.20 5.76
CA TYR A 183 4.98 -19.64 5.84
C TYR A 183 5.75 -18.54 6.58
N PRO A 184 5.72 -18.55 7.92
CA PRO A 184 6.63 -17.70 8.70
C PRO A 184 8.08 -18.05 8.35
N TYR A 185 9.02 -17.20 8.75
CA TYR A 185 10.39 -17.26 8.23
C TYR A 185 11.05 -18.65 8.34
N ASP A 186 10.92 -19.31 9.50
CA ASP A 186 11.51 -20.63 9.73
C ASP A 186 10.93 -21.69 8.79
N GLU A 187 9.62 -21.64 8.54
CA GLU A 187 8.94 -22.56 7.63
C GLU A 187 9.27 -22.27 6.16
N PHE A 188 9.30 -20.99 5.79
CA PHE A 188 9.56 -20.55 4.41
C PHE A 188 10.95 -20.96 3.92
N ASN A 189 11.97 -20.92 4.79
CA ASN A 189 13.35 -21.21 4.41
C ASN A 189 13.77 -22.67 4.66
N ASN A 190 13.21 -23.37 5.65
CA ASN A 190 13.69 -24.71 6.04
C ASN A 190 12.91 -25.87 5.41
N ASN A 191 11.68 -25.67 4.91
CA ASN A 191 10.84 -26.75 4.38
C ASN A 191 10.91 -26.93 2.85
N LEU A 192 12.10 -26.83 2.26
CA LEU A 192 12.34 -27.02 0.81
C LEU A 192 12.21 -28.48 0.31
N ASN A 193 12.01 -29.46 1.20
CA ASN A 193 12.11 -30.90 0.91
C ASN A 193 10.79 -31.68 0.95
N ASN A 194 9.63 -31.05 1.18
CA ASN A 194 8.36 -31.75 1.07
C ASN A 194 7.88 -31.70 -0.40
N GLU A 195 7.61 -32.88 -0.97
CA GLU A 195 7.32 -33.13 -2.40
C GLU A 195 6.01 -32.50 -2.93
N GLU A 196 5.43 -31.56 -2.21
CA GLU A 196 4.39 -30.63 -2.67
C GLU A 196 4.85 -29.23 -2.31
N GLN A 197 5.82 -28.69 -3.05
CA GLN A 197 6.09 -27.25 -3.00
C GLN A 197 4.75 -26.53 -3.12
N ASP A 198 4.41 -25.72 -2.11
CA ASP A 198 3.27 -24.82 -2.25
C ASP A 198 3.54 -23.99 -3.51
N LYS A 199 2.68 -24.19 -4.51
CA LYS A 199 2.78 -23.54 -5.81
C LYS A 199 2.95 -22.03 -5.63
N PHE A 200 2.33 -21.46 -4.60
CA PHE A 200 2.49 -20.06 -4.23
C PHE A 200 3.95 -19.71 -3.88
N HIS A 201 4.59 -20.49 -3.00
CA HIS A 201 5.98 -20.29 -2.62
C HIS A 201 6.91 -20.37 -3.83
N THR A 202 6.80 -21.43 -4.65
CA THR A 202 7.67 -21.60 -5.82
C THR A 202 7.48 -20.45 -6.81
N GLN A 203 6.24 -20.04 -7.09
CA GLN A 203 5.97 -18.92 -7.98
C GLN A 203 6.53 -17.61 -7.42
N LEU A 204 6.41 -17.36 -6.12
CA LEU A 204 6.95 -16.15 -5.49
C LEU A 204 8.47 -16.11 -5.63
N MET A 205 9.13 -17.23 -5.34
CA MET A 205 10.58 -17.34 -5.44
C MET A 205 11.03 -17.22 -6.90
N ASP A 206 10.32 -17.83 -7.85
CA ASP A 206 10.60 -17.68 -9.28
C ASP A 206 10.46 -16.23 -9.75
N GLU A 207 9.41 -15.51 -9.32
CA GLU A 207 9.24 -14.09 -9.65
C GLU A 207 10.31 -13.20 -9.02
N LEU A 208 10.67 -13.44 -7.75
CA LEU A 208 11.75 -12.70 -7.09
C LEU A 208 13.11 -12.99 -7.75
N ASN A 209 13.39 -14.23 -8.13
CA ASN A 209 14.64 -14.62 -8.80
C ASN A 209 14.79 -14.03 -10.21
N LYS A 210 13.70 -13.67 -10.90
CA LYS A 210 13.76 -13.02 -12.22
C LYS A 210 14.39 -11.62 -12.17
N THR A 211 14.63 -11.07 -10.99
CA THR A 211 14.96 -9.64 -10.80
C THR A 211 16.45 -9.32 -10.73
N ASP A 212 17.34 -10.27 -10.99
CA ASP A 212 18.80 -10.09 -10.98
C ASP A 212 19.20 -8.67 -11.48
N GLU A 213 19.72 -7.87 -10.52
CA GLU A 213 20.16 -6.47 -10.63
C GLU A 213 19.15 -5.39 -11.07
N ASN A 214 17.93 -5.74 -11.50
CA ASN A 214 16.95 -4.81 -12.10
C ASN A 214 15.65 -4.65 -11.29
N PHE A 215 15.67 -4.94 -9.99
CA PHE A 215 14.48 -4.76 -9.14
C PHE A 215 14.03 -3.29 -9.15
N SER A 216 12.75 -3.07 -9.41
CA SER A 216 12.16 -1.72 -9.53
C SER A 216 10.92 -1.56 -8.66
N VAL A 217 10.45 -0.31 -8.53
CA VAL A 217 9.24 0.00 -7.77
C VAL A 217 8.01 -0.66 -8.39
N GLU A 218 7.89 -0.56 -9.70
CA GLU A 218 6.80 -1.14 -10.49
C GLU A 218 6.78 -2.66 -10.34
N PHE A 219 7.96 -3.30 -10.38
CA PHE A 219 8.06 -4.75 -10.22
C PHE A 219 7.69 -5.20 -8.80
N GLY A 220 8.20 -4.51 -7.78
CA GLY A 220 7.88 -4.83 -6.39
C GLY A 220 6.38 -4.69 -6.08
N LEU A 221 5.75 -3.62 -6.55
CA LEU A 221 4.30 -3.43 -6.41
C LEU A 221 3.50 -4.47 -7.19
N LYS A 222 3.95 -4.84 -8.39
CA LYS A 222 3.34 -5.93 -9.18
C LYS A 222 3.33 -7.24 -8.39
N ILE A 223 4.47 -7.68 -7.86
CA ILE A 223 4.53 -8.89 -7.00
C ILE A 223 3.55 -8.76 -5.84
N LEU A 224 3.61 -7.65 -5.09
CA LEU A 224 2.72 -7.48 -3.94
C LEU A 224 1.24 -7.62 -4.32
N THR A 225 0.82 -7.05 -5.45
CA THR A 225 -0.58 -7.15 -5.91
C THR A 225 -0.97 -8.52 -6.47
N GLU A 226 -0.06 -9.22 -7.15
CA GLU A 226 -0.34 -10.53 -7.77
C GLU A 226 -0.47 -11.65 -6.74
N PHE A 227 0.20 -11.51 -5.60
CA PHE A 227 0.25 -12.49 -4.53
C PHE A 227 -0.71 -12.17 -3.36
N GLN A 228 -1.66 -11.24 -3.54
CA GLN A 228 -2.74 -11.00 -2.57
C GLN A 228 -3.82 -12.10 -2.63
N PRO A 229 -4.52 -12.42 -1.53
CA PRO A 229 -5.66 -13.34 -1.54
C PRO A 229 -6.75 -12.94 -2.54
N THR A 230 -7.38 -13.89 -3.24
CA THR A 230 -8.43 -13.62 -4.24
C THR A 230 -9.59 -12.82 -3.65
N ASN A 231 -9.98 -13.17 -2.42
CA ASN A 231 -11.18 -12.67 -1.75
C ASN A 231 -10.93 -11.45 -0.82
N ASP A 232 -9.73 -10.88 -0.85
CA ASP A 232 -9.38 -9.69 -0.07
C ASP A 232 -8.67 -8.65 -0.94
N THR A 233 -8.66 -7.41 -0.48
CA THR A 233 -7.96 -6.28 -1.10
C THR A 233 -7.06 -5.63 -0.07
N LEU A 234 -5.78 -5.96 -0.15
CA LEU A 234 -4.76 -5.43 0.74
C LEU A 234 -4.16 -4.16 0.14
N THR A 235 -3.59 -3.33 1.01
CA THR A 235 -2.73 -2.22 0.61
C THR A 235 -1.32 -2.76 0.42
N SER A 236 -0.79 -2.62 -0.79
CA SER A 236 0.60 -2.96 -1.10
C SER A 236 1.49 -1.75 -0.81
N ILE A 237 2.54 -1.95 -0.02
CA ILE A 237 3.47 -0.90 0.39
C ILE A 237 4.87 -1.33 -0.03
N LEU A 238 5.55 -0.48 -0.78
CA LEU A 238 6.94 -0.67 -1.18
C LEU A 238 7.80 0.52 -0.74
N ILE A 239 8.92 0.27 -0.08
CA ILE A 239 9.82 1.29 0.45
C ILE A 239 11.13 1.22 -0.35
N SER A 240 11.54 2.36 -0.89
CA SER A 240 12.90 2.59 -1.41
C SER A 240 13.67 3.42 -0.38
N PRO A 241 14.39 2.79 0.57
CA PRO A 241 15.14 3.50 1.60
C PRO A 241 16.28 4.36 1.02
N ASN A 242 16.88 3.94 -0.09
CA ASN A 242 17.93 4.72 -0.76
C ASN A 242 17.40 6.06 -1.30
N ASP A 243 16.13 6.10 -1.74
CA ASP A 243 15.47 7.31 -2.25
C ASP A 243 14.61 8.03 -1.19
N ASN A 244 14.45 7.45 0.01
CA ASN A 244 13.55 7.93 1.07
C ASN A 244 12.10 8.11 0.60
N GLN A 245 11.64 7.11 -0.16
CA GLN A 245 10.31 7.11 -0.73
C GLN A 245 9.56 5.85 -0.32
N VAL A 246 8.27 6.02 -0.04
CA VAL A 246 7.33 4.92 0.18
C VAL A 246 6.27 5.00 -0.91
N PHE A 247 6.04 3.90 -1.58
CA PHE A 247 5.07 3.74 -2.64
C PHE A 247 3.93 2.88 -2.14
N VAL A 248 2.71 3.28 -2.45
CA VAL A 248 1.50 2.61 -1.98
C VAL A 248 0.61 2.37 -3.18
N SER A 249 0.10 1.15 -3.31
CA SER A 249 -1.01 0.83 -4.20
C SER A 249 -2.16 0.18 -3.43
N LEU A 250 -3.37 0.42 -3.90
CA LEU A 250 -4.61 0.00 -3.24
C LEU A 250 -5.37 -0.98 -4.13
N ASP A 251 -6.20 -1.83 -3.52
CA ASP A 251 -7.20 -2.66 -4.20
C ASP A 251 -6.65 -3.49 -5.36
N LYS A 252 -5.45 -4.09 -5.19
CA LYS A 252 -4.73 -4.86 -6.22
C LYS A 252 -4.38 -4.08 -7.50
N ASN A 253 -4.50 -2.75 -7.49
CA ASN A 253 -4.19 -1.92 -8.64
C ASN A 253 -2.76 -1.39 -8.61
N ALA A 254 -1.80 -2.16 -9.15
CA ALA A 254 -0.39 -1.73 -9.23
C ALA A 254 -0.15 -0.54 -10.19
N ASN A 255 -1.14 -0.12 -10.99
CA ASN A 255 -0.96 0.98 -11.94
C ASN A 255 -1.11 2.35 -11.27
N GLU A 256 -2.06 2.45 -10.32
CA GLU A 256 -2.30 3.67 -9.53
C GLU A 256 -1.45 3.63 -8.26
N VAL A 257 -0.38 4.45 -8.24
CA VAL A 257 0.62 4.44 -7.17
C VAL A 257 0.74 5.80 -6.52
N TRP A 258 0.52 5.88 -5.21
CA TRP A 258 0.84 7.05 -4.42
C TRP A 258 2.30 6.97 -3.96
N ARG A 259 3.00 8.10 -3.97
CA ARG A 259 4.36 8.23 -3.43
C ARG A 259 4.36 9.16 -2.23
N PHE A 260 4.94 8.67 -1.14
CA PHE A 260 5.27 9.43 0.04
C PHE A 260 6.75 9.80 -0.01
N ASP A 261 7.03 11.10 -0.01
CA ASP A 261 8.37 11.65 0.15
C ASP A 261 8.63 11.91 1.64
N ILE A 262 9.52 11.12 2.21
CA ILE A 262 9.79 11.14 3.65
C ILE A 262 10.65 12.35 4.04
N TYR A 263 11.46 12.89 3.13
CA TYR A 263 12.17 14.14 3.39
C TYR A 263 11.20 15.33 3.40
N GLY A 264 10.29 15.38 2.42
CA GLY A 264 9.30 16.44 2.28
C GLY A 264 8.13 16.34 3.28
N GLY A 265 7.86 15.15 3.83
CA GLY A 265 6.64 14.91 4.60
C GLY A 265 5.38 15.06 3.75
N THR A 266 5.47 14.68 2.48
CA THR A 266 4.40 14.84 1.49
C THR A 266 3.95 13.51 0.92
N VAL A 267 2.71 13.47 0.44
CA VAL A 267 2.17 12.40 -0.38
C VAL A 267 1.69 12.98 -1.71
N GLU A 268 1.93 12.25 -2.79
CA GLU A 268 1.53 12.66 -4.13
C GLU A 268 1.14 11.47 -5.01
N THR A 269 0.33 11.72 -6.04
CA THR A 269 0.08 10.77 -7.13
C THR A 269 1.38 10.58 -7.92
N HIS A 270 1.81 9.32 -8.13
CA HIS A 270 3.07 9.00 -8.79
C HIS A 270 2.88 8.44 -10.21
N SER A 271 2.02 7.45 -10.38
CA SER A 271 1.72 6.81 -11.67
C SER A 271 0.25 6.41 -11.75
N GLY A 272 -0.26 6.27 -12.97
CA GLY A 272 -1.62 5.75 -13.23
C GLY A 272 -2.77 6.74 -13.02
N PHE A 273 -2.49 7.96 -12.56
CA PHE A 273 -3.49 9.00 -12.34
C PHE A 273 -3.56 10.00 -13.50
N ASP A 274 -4.77 10.49 -13.77
CA ASP A 274 -5.01 11.55 -14.76
C ASP A 274 -4.42 12.90 -14.34
N GLN A 275 -4.33 13.14 -13.03
CA GLN A 275 -3.91 14.41 -12.45
C GLN A 275 -2.80 14.20 -11.44
N ASN A 276 -1.91 15.20 -11.38
CA ASN A 276 -0.85 15.24 -10.38
C ASN A 276 -1.34 16.01 -9.15
N HIS A 277 -1.60 15.29 -8.05
CA HIS A 277 -1.91 15.87 -6.75
C HIS A 277 -0.74 15.67 -5.79
N LYS A 278 -0.42 16.71 -5.02
CA LYS A 278 0.58 16.68 -3.96
C LYS A 278 0.04 17.39 -2.73
N ALA A 279 0.19 16.77 -1.57
CA ALA A 279 -0.24 17.31 -0.29
C ALA A 279 0.77 17.01 0.81
N ASN A 280 0.78 17.83 1.86
CA ASN A 280 1.50 17.51 3.09
C ASN A 280 0.76 16.41 3.85
N ILE A 281 1.50 15.49 4.46
CA ILE A 281 0.90 14.45 5.31
C ILE A 281 0.41 15.12 6.61
N PRO A 282 -0.88 14.99 6.96
CA PRO A 282 -1.40 15.55 8.20
C PRO A 282 -0.70 14.96 9.44
N LYS A 283 -0.66 15.71 10.54
CA LYS A 283 -0.10 15.21 11.81
C LYS A 283 -0.79 13.95 12.34
N LEU A 284 -2.10 13.84 12.08
CA LEU A 284 -2.87 12.65 12.46
C LEU A 284 -2.60 11.45 11.53
N GLY A 285 -1.87 11.66 10.44
CA GLY A 285 -1.66 10.70 9.37
C GLY A 285 -2.70 10.84 8.26
N ILE A 286 -2.48 10.08 7.19
CA ILE A 286 -3.39 9.91 6.07
C ILE A 286 -3.78 8.44 5.97
N THR A 287 -5.06 8.15 5.79
CA THR A 287 -5.57 6.78 5.69
C THR A 287 -5.52 6.24 4.26
N SER A 288 -5.60 4.92 4.08
CA SER A 288 -5.80 4.33 2.76
C SER A 288 -7.12 4.79 2.11
N SER A 289 -8.17 5.09 2.90
CA SER A 289 -9.40 5.70 2.39
C SER A 289 -9.19 7.14 1.93
N ASP A 290 -8.40 7.93 2.66
CA ASP A 290 -8.06 9.30 2.25
C ASP A 290 -7.29 9.30 0.92
N LEU A 291 -6.42 8.32 0.67
CA LEU A 291 -5.72 8.18 -0.62
C LEU A 291 -6.70 7.96 -1.78
N LYS A 292 -7.76 7.16 -1.58
CA LYS A 292 -8.85 6.99 -2.56
C LYS A 292 -9.59 8.30 -2.82
N ILE A 293 -9.78 9.13 -1.79
CA ILE A 293 -10.40 10.45 -1.89
C ILE A 293 -9.46 11.45 -2.59
N LEU A 294 -8.15 11.39 -2.34
CA LEU A 294 -7.17 12.23 -3.04
C LEU A 294 -7.08 11.90 -4.55
N ASN A 295 -7.59 10.73 -4.97
CA ASN A 295 -7.81 10.38 -6.37
C ASN A 295 -9.04 11.08 -7.00
N PHE A 296 -9.63 12.10 -6.37
CA PHE A 296 -10.74 12.82 -6.97
C PHE A 296 -10.28 13.76 -8.11
N SER A 297 -9.91 13.15 -9.24
CA SER A 297 -10.33 13.55 -10.58
C SER A 297 -11.87 13.48 -10.68
N ASN A 298 -12.57 14.23 -9.82
CA ASN A 298 -14.03 14.27 -9.81
C ASN A 298 -14.56 15.28 -10.82
N GLU A 299 -13.91 15.49 -11.97
CA GLU A 299 -14.54 16.28 -13.02
C GLU A 299 -15.85 15.62 -13.48
N GLY A 300 -15.94 14.30 -13.52
CA GLY A 300 -17.20 13.60 -13.85
C GLY A 300 -18.32 13.85 -12.85
N LEU A 301 -18.04 13.68 -11.55
CA LEU A 301 -19.03 13.88 -10.48
C LEU A 301 -19.35 15.37 -10.27
N THR A 302 -18.34 16.25 -10.33
CA THR A 302 -18.53 17.70 -10.18
C THR A 302 -19.24 18.28 -11.40
N ARG A 303 -18.94 17.83 -12.63
CA ARG A 303 -19.73 18.18 -13.83
C ARG A 303 -21.15 17.65 -13.72
N GLY A 304 -21.36 16.45 -13.18
CA GLY A 304 -22.69 15.89 -12.91
C GLY A 304 -23.49 16.74 -11.91
N ILE A 305 -22.88 17.10 -10.78
CA ILE A 305 -23.49 17.95 -9.74
C ILE A 305 -23.76 19.36 -10.28
N ILE A 306 -22.84 19.94 -11.06
CA ILE A 306 -23.02 21.24 -11.72
C ILE A 306 -24.15 21.17 -12.74
N ALA A 307 -24.21 20.14 -13.57
CA ALA A 307 -25.26 19.97 -14.57
C ALA A 307 -26.65 19.82 -13.92
N ILE A 308 -26.76 19.02 -12.85
CA ILE A 308 -28.00 18.88 -12.07
C ILE A 308 -28.40 20.22 -11.44
N SER A 309 -27.43 20.96 -10.88
CA SER A 309 -27.67 22.27 -10.25
C SER A 309 -28.16 23.31 -11.27
N ILE A 310 -27.58 23.33 -12.47
CA ILE A 310 -28.01 24.20 -13.59
C ILE A 310 -29.42 23.83 -14.05
N ALA A 311 -29.74 22.53 -14.16
CA ALA A 311 -31.06 22.06 -14.54
C ALA A 311 -32.15 22.50 -13.53
N ILE A 312 -31.86 22.38 -12.24
CA ILE A 312 -32.75 22.84 -11.16
C ILE A 312 -32.95 24.35 -11.23
N LEU A 313 -31.87 25.13 -11.42
CA LEU A 313 -31.95 26.59 -11.53
C LEU A 313 -32.82 27.02 -12.72
N LEU A 314 -32.69 26.35 -13.88
CA LEU A 314 -33.51 26.61 -15.06
C LEU A 314 -34.98 26.34 -14.80
N ILE A 315 -35.32 25.24 -14.12
CA ILE A 315 -36.72 24.93 -13.74
C ILE A 315 -37.31 26.04 -12.85
N ILE A 316 -36.54 26.55 -11.89
CA ILE A 316 -36.97 27.65 -11.01
C ILE A 316 -37.18 28.93 -11.81
N ILE A 317 -36.24 29.32 -12.68
CA ILE A 317 -36.34 30.54 -13.50
C ILE A 317 -37.55 30.46 -14.44
N ILE A 318 -37.74 29.33 -15.13
CA ILE A 318 -38.89 29.12 -16.02
C ILE A 318 -40.19 29.21 -15.21
N SER A 319 -40.24 28.60 -14.03
CA SER A 319 -41.42 28.67 -13.16
C SER A 319 -41.73 30.11 -12.76
N ILE A 320 -40.73 30.92 -12.40
CA ILE A 320 -40.92 32.34 -12.08
C ILE A 320 -41.41 33.11 -13.31
N VAL A 321 -40.79 32.93 -14.48
CA VAL A 321 -41.16 33.67 -15.70
C VAL A 321 -42.58 33.30 -16.19
N VAL A 322 -42.97 32.04 -16.06
CA VAL A 322 -44.29 31.56 -16.51
C VAL A 322 -45.39 31.88 -15.50
N TYR A 323 -45.13 31.76 -14.19
CA TYR A 323 -46.15 31.93 -13.16
C TYR A 323 -46.18 33.33 -12.51
N PHE A 324 -45.17 34.18 -12.71
CA PHE A 324 -45.25 35.61 -12.38
C PHE A 324 -45.40 36.45 -13.66
N PRO A 325 -46.61 36.53 -14.24
CA PRO A 325 -46.87 37.52 -15.27
C PRO A 325 -46.74 38.92 -14.66
N LYS A 326 -45.93 39.77 -15.32
CA LYS A 326 -45.73 41.19 -15.04
C LYS A 326 -47.04 41.88 -14.64
N ASN A 327 -47.20 42.17 -13.36
CA ASN A 327 -48.19 43.12 -12.83
C ASN A 327 -47.49 44.42 -12.39
N ILE A 328 -46.64 44.98 -13.26
CA ILE A 328 -46.12 46.34 -13.08
C ILE A 328 -47.06 47.27 -13.85
N LYS A 329 -48.14 47.70 -13.21
CA LYS A 329 -48.88 48.88 -13.66
C LYS A 329 -48.02 50.10 -13.34
N ILE A 330 -47.52 50.75 -14.38
CA ILE A 330 -46.90 52.07 -14.29
C ILE A 330 -48.03 53.06 -14.01
N GLN A 331 -48.09 53.63 -12.80
CA GLN A 331 -48.90 54.82 -12.54
C GLN A 331 -48.20 56.01 -13.18
N GLN A 332 -48.69 56.44 -14.34
CA GLN A 332 -48.57 57.83 -14.77
C GLN A 332 -49.80 58.55 -14.20
N GLU A 333 -49.61 59.30 -13.11
CA GLU A 333 -50.52 60.39 -12.77
C GLU A 333 -49.90 61.69 -13.27
N GLU A 334 -50.62 62.30 -14.21
CA GLU A 334 -50.44 63.65 -14.71
C GLU A 334 -50.55 64.64 -13.53
N ILE A 335 -49.55 65.51 -13.37
CA ILE A 335 -49.69 66.75 -12.62
C ILE A 335 -49.82 67.86 -13.65
N ILE A 336 -51.03 68.43 -13.74
CA ILE A 336 -51.31 69.76 -14.30
C ILE A 336 -50.98 70.81 -13.25
#